data_AF-A0A9P5JT76-F1
#
_entry.id   AF-A0A9P5JT76-F1
#
_cell.length_a   1.000
_cell.length_b   1.000
_cell.length_c   1.000
_cell.angle_alpha   90.00
_cell.angle_beta   90.00
_cell.angle_gamma   90.00
#
_symmetry.space_group_name_H-M   'P 1'
#
loop_
_entity.id
_entity.type
_entity.pdbx_description
1 polymer ?
#
loop_
_entity_poly.entity_id
_entity_poly.type
_entity_poly.pdbx_seq_one_letter_code
_entity_poly.pdbx_strand_id
1 'polypeptide(L)'
;MRTLAGPDAIVYFANLSVASAAKLAEDISPSDGAPESQSLSKYESTHIGVLELMKQRGVPLEKICLLDPKATTELSPEDGDGKFEWFLFGGILGDDPPRDRTGELRVHGFPSRRLGPVQMTTDTALGVTKLVIHDKIPLDTIKYVDHPTIVFNPKESVEMPFRYIADPAGNPTLPPGMREHLYQDLNQSFEF
;
A
#
# COMPACT_ATOMS: atom_id res chain seq x y z
N MET A 1 4.40 -4.84 1.24
CA MET A 1 3.65 -4.90 -0.04
C MET A 1 3.60 -6.29 -0.65
N ARG A 2 4.73 -6.90 -1.10
CA ARG A 2 4.72 -8.24 -1.74
C ARG A 2 4.12 -9.35 -0.87
N THR A 3 4.40 -9.33 0.42
CA THR A 3 3.79 -10.25 1.40
C THR A 3 2.27 -10.06 1.52
N LEU A 4 1.79 -8.81 1.55
CA LEU A 4 0.37 -8.49 1.67
C LEU A 4 -0.42 -8.81 0.40
N ALA A 5 0.19 -8.61 -0.77
CA ALA A 5 -0.39 -8.96 -2.06
C ALA A 5 -0.57 -10.48 -2.22
N GLY A 6 0.36 -11.28 -1.69
CA GLY A 6 0.33 -12.74 -1.83
C GLY A 6 0.74 -13.22 -3.24
N PRO A 7 0.90 -14.54 -3.42
CA PRO A 7 1.54 -15.11 -4.61
C PRO A 7 0.70 -15.03 -5.89
N ASP A 8 -0.61 -14.93 -5.74
CA ASP A 8 -1.57 -14.88 -6.86
C ASP A 8 -1.64 -13.48 -7.49
N ALA A 9 -0.92 -12.52 -6.94
CA ALA A 9 -0.85 -11.14 -7.42
C ALA A 9 0.50 -10.79 -8.03
N ILE A 10 0.49 -9.74 -8.85
CA ILE A 10 1.69 -9.07 -9.37
C ILE A 10 1.64 -7.61 -8.92
N VAL A 11 2.73 -7.13 -8.30
CA VAL A 11 2.86 -5.72 -7.89
C VAL A 11 3.72 -4.98 -8.90
N TYR A 12 3.14 -4.00 -9.58
CA TYR A 12 3.86 -3.13 -10.51
C TYR A 12 4.29 -1.84 -9.82
N PHE A 13 5.60 -1.59 -9.80
CA PHE A 13 6.18 -0.32 -9.39
C PHE A 13 6.48 0.52 -10.65
N ALA A 14 5.56 1.41 -11.00
CA ALA A 14 5.66 2.25 -12.19
C ALA A 14 6.28 3.62 -11.89
N ASN A 15 6.68 4.33 -12.94
CA ASN A 15 7.23 5.70 -12.87
C ASN A 15 8.46 5.83 -11.95
N LEU A 16 9.28 4.78 -11.85
CA LEU A 16 10.51 4.82 -11.05
C LEU A 16 11.66 5.49 -11.80
N SER A 17 12.49 6.23 -11.06
CA SER A 17 13.81 6.61 -11.58
C SER A 17 14.71 5.38 -11.73
N VAL A 18 15.74 5.48 -12.57
CA VAL A 18 16.72 4.40 -12.75
C VAL A 18 17.38 4.01 -11.41
N ALA A 19 17.74 5.01 -10.59
CA ALA A 19 18.33 4.78 -9.28
C ALA A 19 17.35 4.10 -8.32
N SER A 20 16.08 4.53 -8.30
CA SER A 20 15.06 3.92 -7.45
C SER A 20 14.75 2.48 -7.86
N ALA A 21 14.71 2.19 -9.16
CA ALA A 21 14.49 0.83 -9.65
C ALA A 21 15.66 -0.10 -9.30
N ALA A 22 16.90 0.38 -9.44
CA ALA A 22 18.09 -0.38 -9.04
C ALA A 22 18.08 -0.67 -7.53
N LYS A 23 17.85 0.35 -6.71
CA LYS A 23 17.78 0.19 -5.25
C LYS A 23 16.68 -0.77 -4.81
N LEU A 24 15.50 -0.67 -5.43
CA LEU A 24 14.40 -1.59 -5.19
C LEU A 24 14.76 -3.03 -5.53
N ALA A 25 15.49 -3.27 -6.63
CA ALA A 25 15.94 -4.61 -7.01
C ALA A 25 16.96 -5.19 -6.01
N GLU A 26 17.86 -4.36 -5.49
CA GLU A 26 18.80 -4.75 -4.43
C GLU A 26 18.06 -5.12 -3.14
N ASP A 27 17.14 -4.26 -2.68
CA ASP A 27 16.44 -4.45 -1.40
C ASP A 27 15.43 -5.61 -1.43
N ILE A 28 14.92 -5.97 -2.61
CA ILE A 28 13.97 -7.08 -2.82
C ILE A 28 14.69 -8.40 -3.15
N SER A 29 15.99 -8.37 -3.47
CA SER A 29 16.77 -9.60 -3.67
C SER A 29 16.72 -10.44 -2.39
N PRO A 30 16.52 -11.77 -2.50
CA PRO A 30 16.41 -12.63 -1.33
C PRO A 30 17.67 -12.48 -0.47
N SER A 31 17.51 -11.98 0.75
CA SER A 31 18.54 -12.11 1.77
C SER A 31 18.61 -13.59 2.16
N ASP A 32 19.82 -14.15 2.15
CA ASP A 32 20.09 -15.49 2.68
C ASP A 32 19.57 -15.55 4.14
N GLY A 33 18.39 -16.16 4.34
CA GLY A 33 17.80 -16.33 5.68
C GLY A 33 16.31 -16.00 5.85
N ALA A 34 15.58 -15.57 4.81
CA ALA A 34 14.13 -15.42 4.93
C ALA A 34 13.44 -16.79 5.06
N PRO A 35 12.57 -17.02 6.08
CA PRO A 35 11.90 -18.30 6.25
C PRO A 35 11.02 -18.61 5.02
N GLU A 36 11.19 -19.81 4.45
CA GLU A 36 10.56 -20.34 3.23
C GLU A 36 9.01 -20.38 3.24
N SER A 37 8.33 -19.86 4.28
CA SER A 37 6.87 -20.04 4.46
C SER A 37 5.98 -18.89 3.97
N GLN A 38 6.54 -17.73 3.58
CA GLN A 38 5.72 -16.63 3.06
C GLN A 38 5.78 -16.56 1.54
N SER A 39 4.71 -17.01 0.90
CA SER A 39 4.54 -16.94 -0.55
C SER A 39 4.41 -15.48 -1.00
N LEU A 40 5.48 -14.92 -1.56
CA LEU A 40 5.56 -13.53 -1.99
C LEU A 40 4.90 -13.34 -3.36
N SER A 41 4.25 -12.19 -3.56
CA SER A 41 3.80 -11.78 -4.90
C SER A 41 4.97 -11.68 -5.87
N LYS A 42 4.69 -11.88 -7.16
CA LYS A 42 5.59 -11.40 -8.22
C LYS A 42 5.62 -9.87 -8.19
N TYR A 43 6.67 -9.29 -8.75
CA TYR A 43 6.73 -7.85 -8.93
C TYR A 43 7.45 -7.49 -10.22
N GLU A 44 7.15 -6.30 -10.73
CA GLU A 44 7.90 -5.68 -11.82
C GLU A 44 8.11 -4.20 -11.51
N SER A 45 9.29 -3.69 -11.84
CA SER A 45 9.63 -2.27 -11.74
C SER A 45 9.82 -1.69 -13.14
N THR A 46 9.27 -0.50 -13.39
CA THR A 46 9.40 0.17 -14.69
C THR A 46 9.53 1.68 -14.57
N HIS A 47 10.19 2.28 -15.54
CA HIS A 47 10.39 3.73 -15.66
C HIS A 47 9.20 4.43 -16.33
N ILE A 48 8.37 3.69 -17.07
CA ILE A 48 7.21 4.27 -17.75
C ILE A 48 6.06 4.54 -16.75
N GLY A 49 5.26 5.55 -17.04
CA GLY A 49 4.05 5.87 -16.27
C GLY A 49 2.92 4.86 -16.50
N VAL A 50 1.94 4.86 -15.59
CA VAL A 50 0.81 3.92 -15.60
C VAL A 50 0.01 3.93 -16.90
N LEU A 51 -0.17 5.10 -17.53
CA LEU A 51 -0.93 5.24 -18.78
C LEU A 51 -0.25 4.55 -19.97
N GLU A 52 1.08 4.53 -19.99
CA GLU A 52 1.82 3.82 -21.02
C GLU A 52 1.87 2.33 -20.70
N LEU A 53 2.10 1.98 -19.42
CA LEU A 53 2.09 0.60 -18.96
C LEU A 53 0.77 -0.11 -19.27
N MET A 54 -0.38 0.52 -19.01
CA MET A 54 -1.69 -0.09 -19.30
C MET A 54 -1.89 -0.33 -20.80
N LYS A 55 -1.42 0.58 -21.67
CA LYS A 55 -1.49 0.42 -23.13
C LYS A 55 -0.64 -0.75 -23.59
N GLN A 56 0.59 -0.86 -23.10
CA GLN A 56 1.49 -1.98 -23.45
C GLN A 56 0.95 -3.34 -22.99
N ARG A 57 0.21 -3.36 -21.88
CA ARG A 57 -0.43 -4.57 -21.35
C ARG A 57 -1.83 -4.82 -21.92
N GLY A 58 -2.36 -3.92 -22.75
CA GLY A 58 -3.70 -4.04 -23.33
C GLY A 58 -4.83 -3.93 -22.31
N VAL A 59 -4.60 -3.28 -21.16
CA VAL A 59 -5.60 -3.10 -20.10
C VAL A 59 -6.33 -1.78 -20.33
N PRO A 60 -7.64 -1.81 -20.58
CA PRO A 60 -8.39 -0.59 -20.85
C PRO A 60 -8.64 0.18 -19.55
N LEU A 61 -8.83 1.50 -19.66
CA LEU A 61 -8.85 2.42 -18.52
C LEU A 61 -9.97 2.09 -17.51
N GLU A 62 -11.13 1.67 -18.01
CA GLU A 62 -12.30 1.28 -17.20
C GLU A 62 -12.07 0.02 -16.35
N LYS A 63 -11.02 -0.76 -16.63
CA LYS A 63 -10.61 -1.93 -15.84
C LYS A 63 -9.60 -1.58 -14.75
N ILE A 64 -9.22 -0.32 -14.61
CA ILE A 64 -8.23 0.14 -13.64
C ILE A 64 -8.92 0.98 -12.57
N CYS A 65 -9.04 0.45 -11.36
CA CYS A 65 -9.61 1.16 -10.23
C CYS A 65 -8.55 2.04 -9.55
N LEU A 66 -8.75 3.35 -9.52
CA LEU A 66 -7.96 4.26 -8.69
C LEU A 66 -8.45 4.22 -7.24
N LEU A 67 -7.56 3.90 -6.31
CA LEU A 67 -7.84 4.00 -4.87
C LEU A 67 -7.64 5.46 -4.45
N ASP A 68 -8.76 6.13 -4.21
CA ASP A 68 -8.82 7.58 -3.98
C ASP A 68 -9.63 7.89 -2.71
N PRO A 69 -9.03 8.53 -1.69
CA PRO A 69 -9.76 8.98 -0.49
C PRO A 69 -10.95 9.89 -0.79
N LYS A 70 -10.94 10.61 -1.93
CA LYS A 70 -12.04 11.49 -2.34
C LYS A 70 -13.12 10.81 -3.18
N ALA A 71 -12.99 9.52 -3.49
CA ALA A 71 -14.05 8.80 -4.19
C ALA A 71 -15.32 8.71 -3.33
N THR A 72 -16.48 8.75 -3.98
CA THR A 72 -17.79 8.69 -3.29
C THR A 72 -18.25 7.27 -3.00
N THR A 73 -17.73 6.28 -3.74
CA THR A 73 -18.10 4.86 -3.62
C THR A 73 -16.98 4.10 -2.93
N GLU A 74 -17.34 3.25 -1.97
CA GLU A 74 -16.41 2.36 -1.28
C GLU A 74 -16.07 1.12 -2.11
N LEU A 75 -14.84 0.65 -1.97
CA LEU A 75 -14.42 -0.61 -2.56
C LEU A 75 -15.25 -1.76 -1.99
N SER A 76 -15.72 -2.63 -2.87
CA SER A 76 -16.60 -3.74 -2.52
C SER A 76 -16.09 -5.05 -3.12
N PRO A 77 -16.41 -6.23 -2.54
CA PRO A 77 -15.98 -7.52 -3.10
C PRO A 77 -16.37 -7.74 -4.56
N GLU A 78 -17.52 -7.21 -4.98
CA GLU A 78 -18.06 -7.32 -6.34
C GLU A 78 -17.23 -6.53 -7.36
N ASP A 79 -16.45 -5.54 -6.91
CA ASP A 79 -15.51 -4.83 -7.78
C ASP A 79 -14.39 -5.77 -8.29
N GLY A 80 -14.17 -6.92 -7.63
CA GLY A 80 -13.26 -7.98 -8.05
C GLY A 80 -13.84 -8.99 -9.03
N ASP A 81 -15.14 -8.96 -9.30
CA ASP A 81 -15.82 -9.98 -10.12
C ASP A 81 -15.80 -9.60 -11.61
N GLY A 82 -14.58 -9.38 -12.11
CA GLY A 82 -14.32 -9.02 -13.49
C GLY A 82 -14.55 -7.54 -13.82
N LYS A 83 -14.97 -6.72 -12.87
CA LYS A 83 -15.15 -5.27 -13.08
C LYS A 83 -13.82 -4.55 -13.20
N PHE A 84 -12.89 -4.79 -12.28
CA PHE A 84 -11.53 -4.27 -12.35
C PHE A 84 -10.51 -5.41 -12.43
N GLU A 85 -9.45 -5.15 -13.18
CA GLU A 85 -8.29 -6.03 -13.31
C GLU A 85 -7.12 -5.46 -12.51
N TRP A 86 -6.95 -4.13 -12.52
CA TRP A 86 -5.86 -3.46 -11.82
C TRP A 86 -6.38 -2.51 -10.75
N PHE A 87 -5.60 -2.39 -9.68
CA PHE A 87 -5.82 -1.49 -8.57
C PHE A 87 -4.64 -0.52 -8.48
N LEU A 88 -4.91 0.74 -8.77
CA LEU A 88 -3.92 1.80 -8.85
C LEU A 88 -3.86 2.56 -7.54
N PHE A 89 -2.70 2.53 -6.90
CA PHE A 89 -2.41 3.27 -5.69
C PHE A 89 -1.60 4.51 -6.05
N GLY A 90 -2.08 5.69 -5.64
CA GLY A 90 -1.29 6.92 -5.76
C GLY A 90 0.02 6.80 -4.96
N GLY A 91 1.14 7.15 -5.59
CA GLY A 91 2.45 7.18 -4.94
C GLY A 91 2.57 8.41 -4.05
N ILE A 92 2.33 8.26 -2.75
CA ILE A 92 2.41 9.37 -1.82
C ILE A 92 2.75 8.81 -0.44
N LEU A 93 3.99 8.99 -0.02
CA LEU A 93 4.30 8.93 1.40
C LEU A 93 3.30 9.86 2.11
N GLY A 94 2.52 9.28 3.03
CA GLY A 94 1.40 9.94 3.67
C GLY A 94 1.88 11.16 4.45
N ASP A 95 1.56 12.34 3.95
CA ASP A 95 1.62 13.55 4.76
C ASP A 95 0.38 13.60 5.66
N ASP A 96 0.54 14.11 6.88
CA ASP A 96 -0.57 14.55 7.72
C ASP A 96 -0.46 16.07 7.96
N PRO A 97 -1.40 16.90 7.45
CA PRO A 97 -2.59 16.53 6.69
C PRO A 97 -2.28 16.06 5.25
N PRO A 98 -3.19 15.27 4.62
CA PRO A 98 -2.99 14.74 3.27
C PRO A 98 -2.83 15.83 2.20
N ARG A 99 -1.81 15.71 1.35
CA ARG A 99 -1.53 16.68 0.25
C ARG A 99 -2.24 16.40 -1.10
N ASP A 100 -3.32 15.62 -1.13
CA ASP A 100 -4.10 15.20 -2.34
C ASP A 100 -3.27 14.94 -3.61
N ARG A 101 -2.12 14.27 -3.52
CA ARG A 101 -1.30 13.97 -4.71
C ARG A 101 -1.97 12.94 -5.64
N THR A 102 -2.96 12.20 -5.15
CA THR A 102 -3.85 11.35 -5.98
C THR A 102 -4.61 12.18 -7.04
N GLY A 103 -4.78 13.49 -6.82
CA GLY A 103 -5.38 14.40 -7.79
C GLY A 103 -4.70 14.38 -9.16
N GLU A 104 -3.39 14.14 -9.22
CA GLU A 104 -2.64 14.02 -10.49
C GLU A 104 -3.07 12.81 -11.32
N LEU A 105 -3.55 11.74 -10.68
CA LEU A 105 -4.09 10.56 -11.37
C LEU A 105 -5.59 10.72 -11.66
N ARG A 106 -6.32 11.42 -10.78
CA ARG A 106 -7.77 11.63 -10.89
C ARG A 106 -8.15 12.31 -12.21
N VAL A 107 -7.34 13.24 -12.71
CA VAL A 107 -7.61 13.97 -13.97
C VAL A 107 -7.65 13.07 -15.21
N HIS A 108 -7.13 11.85 -15.13
CA HIS A 108 -7.14 10.90 -16.24
C HIS A 108 -8.45 10.12 -16.38
N GLY A 109 -9.39 10.27 -15.42
CA GLY A 109 -10.74 9.71 -15.54
C GLY A 109 -10.88 8.24 -15.16
N PHE A 110 -9.92 7.68 -14.41
CA PHE A 110 -10.04 6.31 -13.86
C PHE A 110 -11.32 6.17 -13.03
N PRO A 111 -12.05 5.05 -13.13
CA PRO A 111 -13.06 4.72 -12.13
C PRO A 111 -12.37 4.62 -10.76
N SER A 112 -13.01 5.17 -9.72
CA SER A 112 -12.38 5.28 -8.41
C SER A 112 -13.20 4.65 -7.29
N ARG A 113 -12.49 4.19 -6.26
CA ARG A 113 -13.06 3.69 -5.00
C ARG A 113 -12.26 4.24 -3.84
N ARG A 114 -12.94 4.44 -2.71
CA ARG A 114 -12.28 4.75 -1.44
C ARG A 114 -12.18 3.51 -0.55
N LEU A 115 -11.20 3.50 0.35
CA LEU A 115 -10.96 2.45 1.34
C LEU A 115 -11.46 2.84 2.74
N GLY A 116 -12.52 3.65 2.77
CA GLY A 116 -13.07 4.24 3.99
C GLY A 116 -12.57 5.67 4.24
N PRO A 117 -12.92 6.24 5.41
CA PRO A 117 -12.71 7.66 5.70
C PRO A 117 -11.33 8.01 6.28
N VAL A 118 -10.61 7.03 6.83
CA VAL A 118 -9.31 7.23 7.48
C VAL A 118 -8.20 6.88 6.50
N GLN A 119 -7.17 7.73 6.43
CA GLN A 119 -6.03 7.51 5.54
C GLN A 119 -5.25 6.24 5.93
N MET A 120 -4.82 5.50 4.93
CA MET A 120 -3.96 4.31 5.09
C MET A 120 -2.61 4.58 4.45
N THR A 121 -1.57 3.91 4.95
CA THR A 121 -0.31 3.80 4.22
C THR A 121 -0.50 2.99 2.93
N THR A 122 0.36 3.16 1.93
CA THR A 122 0.22 2.47 0.64
C THR A 122 0.21 0.95 0.77
N ASP A 123 1.04 0.40 1.66
CA ASP A 123 1.07 -1.03 1.94
C ASP A 123 -0.20 -1.52 2.63
N THR A 124 -0.74 -0.76 3.60
CA THR A 124 -2.03 -1.08 4.23
C THR A 124 -3.16 -1.02 3.20
N ALA A 125 -3.21 0.02 2.37
CA ALA A 125 -4.22 0.18 1.32
C ALA A 125 -4.19 -1.00 0.34
N LEU A 126 -3.00 -1.48 -0.02
CA LEU A 126 -2.81 -2.68 -0.84
C LEU A 126 -3.31 -3.93 -0.13
N GLY A 127 -2.98 -4.12 1.15
CA GLY A 127 -3.47 -5.24 1.95
C GLY A 127 -4.99 -5.26 2.06
N VAL A 128 -5.61 -4.10 2.34
CA VAL A 128 -7.08 -3.95 2.43
C VAL A 128 -7.73 -4.26 1.08
N THR A 129 -7.17 -3.76 -0.01
CA THR A 129 -7.65 -4.06 -1.35
C THR A 129 -7.64 -5.57 -1.62
N LYS A 130 -6.56 -6.28 -1.24
CA LYS A 130 -6.49 -7.73 -1.38
C LYS A 130 -7.56 -8.44 -0.53
N LEU A 131 -7.73 -8.06 0.73
CA LEU A 131 -8.77 -8.64 1.60
C LEU A 131 -10.17 -8.47 1.00
N VAL A 132 -10.48 -7.29 0.44
CA VAL A 132 -11.79 -7.02 -0.13
C VAL A 132 -12.01 -7.76 -1.44
N ILE A 133 -11.05 -7.67 -2.36
CA ILE A 133 -11.22 -8.11 -3.75
C ILE A 133 -10.99 -9.60 -3.92
N HIS A 134 -9.93 -10.10 -3.31
CA HIS A 134 -9.51 -11.48 -3.45
C HIS A 134 -10.15 -12.36 -2.38
N ASP A 135 -10.08 -11.95 -1.11
CA ASP A 135 -10.60 -12.77 0.00
C ASP A 135 -12.09 -12.54 0.25
N LYS A 136 -12.72 -11.63 -0.52
CA LYS A 136 -14.14 -11.31 -0.49
C LYS A 136 -14.63 -10.87 0.90
N ILE A 137 -13.77 -10.18 1.66
CA ILE A 137 -14.08 -9.65 2.98
C ILE A 137 -14.62 -8.22 2.82
N PRO A 138 -15.90 -7.94 3.20
CA PRO A 138 -16.43 -6.58 3.12
C PRO A 138 -15.59 -5.58 3.92
N LEU A 139 -15.41 -4.37 3.38
CA LEU A 139 -14.50 -3.36 3.90
C LEU A 139 -14.77 -3.00 5.37
N ASP A 140 -16.04 -2.95 5.77
CA ASP A 140 -16.51 -2.64 7.12
C ASP A 140 -16.31 -3.78 8.14
N THR A 141 -16.02 -5.00 7.67
CA THR A 141 -15.78 -6.16 8.54
C THR A 141 -14.32 -6.38 8.89
N ILE A 142 -13.39 -5.74 8.16
CA ILE A 142 -11.96 -5.81 8.42
C ILE A 142 -11.67 -5.18 9.78
N LYS A 143 -10.80 -5.83 10.56
CA LYS A 143 -10.33 -5.31 11.84
C LYS A 143 -9.22 -4.29 11.62
N TYR A 144 -9.39 -3.11 12.18
CA TYR A 144 -8.48 -1.99 12.04
C TYR A 144 -7.96 -1.50 13.38
N VAL A 145 -6.76 -0.90 13.35
CA VAL A 145 -6.26 -0.03 14.41
C VAL A 145 -6.06 1.35 13.80
N ASP A 146 -6.77 2.34 14.33
CA ASP A 146 -6.69 3.72 13.89
C ASP A 146 -5.74 4.50 14.79
N HIS A 147 -4.84 5.26 14.18
CA HIS A 147 -3.90 6.13 14.87
C HIS A 147 -3.07 5.42 15.97
N PRO A 148 -2.44 4.25 15.69
CA PRO A 148 -1.76 3.51 16.75
C PRO A 148 -0.56 4.27 17.31
N THR A 149 -0.39 4.21 18.62
CA THR A 149 0.85 4.62 19.28
C THR A 149 1.81 3.44 19.40
N ILE A 150 2.93 3.51 18.71
CA ILE A 150 4.01 2.52 18.78
C ILE A 150 4.93 2.91 19.94
N VAL A 151 4.82 2.18 21.06
CA VAL A 151 5.64 2.39 22.25
C VAL A 151 6.94 1.58 22.15
N PHE A 152 8.08 2.23 22.37
CA PHE A 152 9.41 1.59 22.40
C PHE A 152 9.89 1.35 23.83
N ASN A 153 9.72 2.34 24.70
CA ASN A 153 9.99 2.28 26.13
C ASN A 153 9.14 3.35 26.86
N PRO A 154 9.21 3.49 28.19
CA PRO A 154 8.37 4.45 28.93
C PRO A 154 8.49 5.92 28.54
N LYS A 155 9.52 6.31 27.78
CA LYS A 155 9.77 7.71 27.37
C LYS A 155 9.70 7.92 25.86
N GLU A 156 9.69 6.85 25.08
CA GLU A 156 9.82 6.90 23.62
C GLU A 156 8.65 6.16 22.97
N SER A 157 7.87 6.92 22.20
CA SER A 157 6.75 6.42 21.41
C SER A 157 6.49 7.31 20.20
N VAL A 158 5.92 6.73 19.14
CA VAL A 158 5.47 7.46 17.95
C VAL A 158 4.00 7.17 17.71
N GLU A 159 3.19 8.21 17.56
CA GLU A 159 1.83 8.08 17.04
C GLU A 159 1.87 8.03 15.52
N MET A 160 1.28 6.99 14.93
CA MET A 160 1.20 6.83 13.49
C MET A 160 -0.15 7.40 13.02
N PRO A 161 -0.24 8.49 12.25
CA PRO A 161 -1.49 9.16 11.92
C PRO A 161 -2.30 8.44 10.81
N PHE A 162 -2.29 7.10 10.78
CA PHE A 162 -2.93 6.29 9.75
C PHE A 162 -3.72 5.13 10.36
N ARG A 163 -4.61 4.57 9.54
CA ARG A 163 -5.29 3.29 9.78
C ARG A 163 -4.40 2.13 9.32
N TYR A 164 -4.35 1.07 10.12
CA TYR A 164 -3.64 -0.18 9.86
C TYR A 164 -4.57 -1.38 9.98
N ILE A 165 -4.28 -2.47 9.27
CA ILE A 165 -4.95 -3.77 9.50
C ILE A 165 -4.51 -4.31 10.86
N ALA A 166 -5.47 -4.73 11.68
CA ALA A 166 -5.19 -5.36 12.97
C ALA A 166 -4.77 -6.83 12.79
N ASP A 167 -3.72 -7.25 13.48
CA ASP A 167 -3.35 -8.67 13.60
C ASP A 167 -4.31 -9.42 14.55
N PRO A 168 -4.22 -10.76 14.66
CA PRO A 168 -5.06 -11.53 15.58
C PRO A 168 -4.94 -11.15 17.07
N ALA A 169 -3.86 -10.49 17.46
CA ALA A 169 -3.65 -9.98 18.82
C ALA A 169 -4.18 -8.55 19.01
N GLY A 170 -4.70 -7.91 17.96
CA GLY A 170 -5.22 -6.54 17.98
C GLY A 170 -4.16 -5.45 17.78
N ASN A 171 -2.94 -5.80 17.39
CA ASN A 171 -1.86 -4.84 17.11
C ASN A 171 -1.90 -4.38 15.64
N PRO A 172 -1.40 -3.18 15.31
CA PRO A 172 -1.27 -2.75 13.92
C PRO A 172 -0.26 -3.62 13.16
N THR A 173 -0.65 -4.10 11.99
CA THR A 173 0.26 -4.82 11.09
C THR A 173 1.23 -3.82 10.45
N LEU A 174 2.50 -3.88 10.87
CA LEU A 174 3.58 -3.07 10.31
C LEU A 174 4.46 -3.89 9.35
N PRO A 175 5.06 -3.25 8.32
CA PRO A 175 6.09 -3.90 7.53
C PRO A 175 7.28 -4.36 8.41
N PRO A 176 7.94 -5.48 8.07
CA PRO A 176 9.19 -5.87 8.71
C PRO A 176 10.21 -4.72 8.67
N GLY A 177 10.92 -4.48 9.77
CA GLY A 177 11.90 -3.39 9.88
C GLY A 177 11.30 -2.03 10.23
N MET A 178 9.98 -1.82 10.08
CA MET A 178 9.37 -0.50 10.30
C MET A 178 9.51 -0.03 11.75
N ARG A 179 9.37 -0.94 12.71
CA ARG A 179 9.53 -0.62 14.13
C ARG A 179 10.97 -0.19 14.42
N GLU A 180 11.95 -0.89 13.87
CA GLU A 180 13.37 -0.59 14.00
C GLU A 180 13.71 0.76 13.37
N HIS A 181 13.17 1.06 12.19
CA HIS A 181 13.36 2.35 11.53
C HIS A 181 12.78 3.52 12.34
N LEU A 182 11.56 3.37 12.87
CA LEU A 182 10.96 4.38 13.75
C LEU A 182 11.80 4.61 15.02
N TYR A 183 12.35 3.53 15.59
CA TYR A 183 13.24 3.64 16.75
C TYR A 183 14.55 4.35 16.41
N GLN A 184 15.14 4.09 15.24
CA GLN A 184 16.35 4.78 14.78
C GLN A 184 16.09 6.28 14.54
N ASP A 185 14.94 6.63 13.98
CA ASP A 185 14.55 8.03 13.72
C ASP A 185 14.40 8.83 15.03
N LEU A 186 13.78 8.23 16.06
CA LEU A 186 13.73 8.82 17.41
C LEU A 186 15.13 9.11 17.98
N ASN A 187 16.11 8.25 17.69
CA ASN A 187 17.48 8.40 18.17
C ASN A 187 18.30 9.44 17.38
N GLN A 188 17.89 9.82 16.17
CA GLN A 188 18.56 10.85 15.37
C GLN A 188 18.26 12.28 15.86
N SER A 189 17.31 12.43 16.79
CA SER A 189 16.80 13.72 17.23
C SER A 189 17.64 14.42 18.32
N PHE A 190 18.98 14.43 18.24
CA PHE A 190 19.82 15.28 19.14
C PHE A 190 21.19 15.63 18.51
N GLU A 191 21.23 16.37 17.41
CA GLU A 191 22.40 17.20 17.08
C GLU A 191 21.97 18.69 17.15
N PHE A 192 22.47 19.39 18.16
CA PHE A 192 22.26 20.83 18.39
C PHE A 192 23.35 21.67 17.74
#